data_AF-A0A5J4UI88-F1
#
_entry.id   AF-A0A5J4UI88-F1
#
_cell.length_a   1.000
_cell.length_b   1.000
_cell.length_c   1.000
_cell.angle_alpha   90.00
_cell.angle_beta   90.00
_cell.angle_gamma   90.00
#
_symmetry.space_group_name_H-M   'P 1'
#
loop_
_entity.id
_entity.type
_entity.pdbx_description
1 polymer ?
#
loop_
_entity_poly.entity_id
_entity_poly.type
_entity_poly.pdbx_seq_one_letter_code
_entity_poly.pdbx_strand_id
1 'polypeptide(L)'
;MVNTSQTLLSNLTLYVHLKYSIFRCFDAKDVDVVLNNAIVTIKGSDLLERYHETLFKYFKNLELMPCRHIIVSGDYFKRDSVTGIIHCTLFFRGDDYSVCISGSVMTRKEGLIACSVDNNGCFTREVDDYAGRCVKNAIKIQSNQ
;
A
#
# COMPACT_ATOMS: atom_id res chain seq x y z
N MET A 1 11.82 -0.41 -6.82
CA MET A 1 11.14 0.81 -7.32
C MET A 1 9.71 0.43 -7.68
N VAL A 2 8.71 0.92 -6.95
CA VAL A 2 7.30 0.68 -7.26
C VAL A 2 6.93 1.62 -8.41
N ASN A 3 7.08 1.17 -9.66
CA ASN A 3 6.89 2.01 -10.86
C ASN A 3 5.44 2.06 -11.36
N THR A 4 4.48 1.91 -10.45
CA THR A 4 3.09 1.63 -10.83
C THR A 4 2.16 2.39 -9.87
N SER A 5 2.18 3.72 -9.94
CA SER A 5 1.42 4.61 -9.05
C SER A 5 -0.08 4.29 -9.01
N GLN A 6 -0.64 3.77 -10.11
CA GLN A 6 -2.04 3.35 -10.18
C GLN A 6 -2.42 2.22 -9.21
N THR A 7 -1.46 1.41 -8.77
CA THR A 7 -1.71 0.31 -7.83
C THR A 7 -1.92 0.81 -6.40
N LEU A 8 -1.46 2.03 -6.07
CA LEU A 8 -1.71 2.61 -4.74
C LEU A 8 -3.20 2.88 -4.51
N LEU A 9 -3.98 3.11 -5.57
CA LEU A 9 -5.41 3.38 -5.49
C LEU A 9 -6.21 2.17 -4.99
N SER A 10 -5.66 0.97 -5.15
CA SER A 10 -6.22 -0.31 -4.71
C SER A 10 -5.39 -0.96 -3.59
N ASN A 11 -4.67 -0.15 -2.80
CA ASN A 11 -3.86 -0.67 -1.70
C ASN A 11 -4.74 -1.34 -0.64
N LEU A 12 -4.33 -2.52 -0.18
CA LEU A 12 -5.08 -3.30 0.81
C LEU A 12 -4.37 -3.39 2.17
N THR A 13 -3.05 -3.50 2.14
CA THR A 13 -2.20 -3.75 3.31
C THR A 13 -0.76 -3.31 3.03
N LEU A 14 0.01 -3.09 4.09
CA LEU A 14 1.44 -2.88 4.01
C LEU A 14 2.18 -4.12 4.48
N TYR A 15 3.19 -4.53 3.72
CA TYR A 15 4.14 -5.55 4.09
C TYR A 15 5.39 -4.95 4.75
N VAL A 16 5.84 -5.58 5.83
CA VAL A 16 7.13 -5.32 6.48
C VAL A 16 7.89 -6.62 6.70
N HIS A 17 9.21 -6.55 6.53
CA HIS A 17 10.07 -7.68 6.87
C HIS A 17 10.48 -7.62 8.34
N LEU A 18 10.24 -8.71 9.09
CA LEU A 18 10.39 -8.74 10.55
C LEU A 18 11.80 -8.40 11.04
N LYS A 19 12.84 -8.76 10.27
CA LYS A 19 14.25 -8.52 10.64
C LYS A 19 14.75 -7.13 10.27
N TYR A 20 13.98 -6.35 9.53
CA TYR A 20 14.42 -5.03 9.07
C TYR A 20 14.00 -3.93 10.03
N SER A 21 14.90 -2.96 10.17
CA SER A 21 14.67 -1.74 10.92
C SER A 21 14.24 -0.66 9.96
N ILE A 22 13.13 -0.01 10.27
CA ILE A 22 12.59 1.11 9.50
C ILE A 22 13.01 2.38 10.23
N PHE A 23 13.56 3.32 9.47
CA PHE A 23 13.99 4.62 9.97
C PHE A 23 12.94 5.66 9.61
N ARG A 24 12.42 6.37 10.63
CA ARG A 24 11.53 7.51 10.42
C ARG A 24 12.25 8.79 10.83
N CYS A 25 12.30 9.75 9.91
CA CYS A 25 12.74 11.12 10.19
C CYS A 25 11.50 11.97 10.51
N PHE A 26 11.60 12.84 11.52
CA PHE A 26 10.57 13.82 11.83
C PHE A 26 10.95 15.15 11.17
N ASP A 27 9.98 15.78 10.49
CA ASP A 27 10.18 17.08 9.87
C ASP A 27 10.04 18.19 10.93
N ALA A 28 10.92 19.19 10.87
CA ALA A 28 11.13 20.20 11.91
C ALA A 28 9.94 21.16 12.16
N LYS A 29 8.78 20.94 11.54
CA LYS A 29 7.57 21.77 11.72
C LYS A 29 6.69 21.29 12.87
N ASP A 30 6.91 20.08 13.37
CA ASP A 30 6.28 19.57 14.57
C ASP A 30 7.18 19.86 15.81
N VAL A 31 6.96 21.05 16.39
CA VAL A 31 7.32 21.46 17.77
C VAL A 31 8.75 21.98 18.00
N ASP A 32 8.80 23.23 18.48
CA ASP A 32 9.89 24.04 19.06
C ASP A 32 10.74 23.39 20.19
N VAL A 33 10.87 22.06 20.27
CA VAL A 33 11.62 21.39 21.35
C VAL A 33 12.73 20.44 20.87
N VAL A 34 12.85 20.11 19.58
CA VAL A 34 13.89 19.16 19.13
C VAL A 34 14.80 19.77 18.08
N LEU A 35 15.77 20.53 18.57
CA LEU A 35 16.92 21.07 17.82
C LEU A 35 17.86 19.99 17.21
N ASN A 36 17.50 18.71 17.11
CA ASN A 36 18.42 17.67 16.64
C ASN A 36 17.67 16.50 15.97
N ASN A 37 17.47 16.54 14.65
CA ASN A 37 17.18 15.42 13.73
C ASN A 37 17.09 14.04 14.40
N ALA A 38 16.02 13.78 15.15
CA ALA A 38 15.91 12.57 15.95
C ALA A 38 15.50 11.42 15.03
N ILE A 39 16.43 10.51 14.76
CA ILE A 39 16.16 9.30 14.01
C ILE A 39 15.57 8.27 14.98
N VAL A 40 14.31 7.90 14.75
CA VAL A 40 13.69 6.79 15.48
C VAL A 40 13.78 5.53 14.63
N THR A 41 14.33 4.49 15.25
CA THR A 41 14.46 3.15 14.65
C THR A 41 13.34 2.27 15.19
N ILE A 42 12.53 1.70 14.30
CA ILE A 42 11.43 0.80 14.65
C ILE A 42 11.68 -0.55 13.99
N LYS A 43 11.56 -1.66 14.72
CA LYS A 43 11.69 -2.99 14.09
C LYS A 43 10.40 -3.31 13.35
N GLY A 44 10.51 -3.99 12.21
CA GLY A 44 9.34 -4.46 11.46
C GLY A 44 8.42 -5.35 12.28
N SER A 45 8.97 -6.13 13.22
CA SER A 45 8.19 -6.91 14.19
C SER A 45 7.25 -6.07 15.05
N ASP A 46 7.63 -4.83 15.36
CA ASP A 46 6.88 -3.95 16.24
C ASP A 46 5.68 -3.30 15.53
N LEU A 47 5.67 -3.39 14.19
CA LEU A 47 4.63 -2.86 13.32
C LEU A 47 3.58 -3.91 12.94
N LEU A 48 3.88 -5.20 13.11
CA LEU A 48 2.99 -6.28 12.71
C LEU A 48 1.61 -6.12 13.35
N GLU A 49 0.54 -6.39 12.58
CA GLU A 49 -0.87 -6.29 12.98
C GLU A 49 -1.36 -4.88 13.35
N ARG A 50 -0.50 -3.85 13.30
CA ARG A 50 -0.96 -2.47 13.49
C ARG A 50 -1.79 -2.02 12.30
N TYR A 51 -2.84 -1.26 12.60
CA TYR A 51 -3.62 -0.57 11.58
C TYR A 51 -2.85 0.62 11.02
N HIS A 52 -2.96 0.82 9.71
CA HIS A 52 -2.51 2.01 9.01
C HIS A 52 -3.68 2.71 8.34
N GLU A 53 -3.54 4.02 8.11
CA GLU A 53 -4.49 4.74 7.26
C GLU A 53 -4.17 4.49 5.79
N THR A 54 -5.22 4.44 4.97
CA THR A 54 -5.08 4.29 3.51
C THR A 54 -5.16 5.65 2.86
N LEU A 55 -4.24 5.91 1.93
CA LEU A 55 -4.13 7.19 1.22
C LEU A 55 -5.36 7.50 0.34
N PHE A 56 -6.02 6.46 -0.16
CA PHE A 56 -7.14 6.56 -1.09
C PHE A 56 -8.33 5.68 -0.65
N LYS A 57 -9.55 6.23 -0.71
CA LYS A 57 -10.77 5.57 -0.22
C LYS A 57 -11.77 5.26 -1.35
N TYR A 58 -11.27 4.78 -2.49
CA TYR A 58 -12.10 4.48 -3.68
C TYR A 58 -12.98 3.23 -3.51
N PHE A 59 -12.46 2.21 -2.84
CA PHE A 59 -13.15 0.93 -2.72
C PHE A 59 -13.85 0.80 -1.37
N LYS A 60 -15.07 1.36 -1.27
CA LYS A 60 -15.90 1.27 -0.05
C LYS A 60 -16.12 -0.16 0.42
N ASN A 61 -16.18 -1.11 -0.51
CA ASN A 61 -16.36 -2.52 -0.19
C ASN A 61 -15.16 -3.13 0.58
N LEU A 62 -13.97 -2.53 0.49
CA LEU A 62 -12.85 -2.90 1.34
C LEU A 62 -13.19 -2.65 2.80
N GLU A 63 -14.03 -1.65 3.12
CA GLU A 63 -14.41 -1.35 4.51
C GLU A 63 -15.19 -2.47 5.21
N LEU A 64 -15.77 -3.38 4.43
CA LEU A 64 -16.46 -4.56 4.95
C LEU A 64 -15.50 -5.68 5.36
N MET A 65 -14.22 -5.57 4.99
CA MET A 65 -13.22 -6.57 5.34
C MET A 65 -12.71 -6.36 6.77
N PRO A 66 -12.74 -7.39 7.63
CA PRO A 66 -12.38 -7.26 9.04
C PRO A 66 -10.88 -7.00 9.25
N CYS A 67 -10.03 -7.56 8.38
CA CYS A 67 -8.57 -7.55 8.53
C CYS A 67 -7.86 -6.63 7.53
N ARG A 68 -8.54 -5.62 6.98
CA ARG A 68 -7.91 -4.65 6.06
C ARG A 68 -6.96 -3.70 6.78
N HIS A 69 -6.03 -3.12 6.03
CA HIS A 69 -5.12 -2.08 6.50
C HIS A 69 -4.30 -2.44 7.74
N ILE A 70 -4.18 -3.73 8.05
CA ILE A 70 -3.20 -4.22 9.03
C ILE A 70 -1.86 -4.34 8.34
N ILE A 71 -0.77 -4.20 9.08
CA ILE A 71 0.57 -4.48 8.58
C ILE A 71 0.85 -5.98 8.68
N VAL A 72 1.33 -6.58 7.58
CA VAL A 72 1.62 -8.02 7.49
C VAL A 72 3.10 -8.31 7.25
N SER A 73 3.47 -9.55 7.51
CA SER A 73 4.80 -10.09 7.18
C SER A 73 4.65 -11.45 6.49
N GLY A 74 5.72 -11.93 5.87
CA GLY A 74 5.74 -13.15 5.09
C GLY A 74 7.00 -13.27 4.23
N ASP A 75 7.05 -14.32 3.42
CA ASP A 75 8.19 -14.57 2.54
C ASP A 75 8.00 -13.86 1.19
N TYR A 76 8.37 -12.57 1.16
CA TYR A 76 8.41 -11.82 -0.10
C TYR A 76 9.68 -12.19 -0.87
N PHE A 77 9.52 -12.80 -2.06
CA PHE A 77 10.63 -13.43 -2.81
C PHE A 77 11.70 -12.45 -3.32
N LYS A 78 11.49 -11.13 -3.18
CA LYS A 78 12.46 -10.11 -3.62
C LYS A 78 12.61 -8.93 -2.65
N ARG A 79 13.86 -8.68 -2.24
CA ARG A 79 14.30 -7.76 -1.18
C ARG A 79 14.61 -6.32 -1.64
N ASP A 80 14.11 -5.89 -2.79
CA ASP A 80 14.55 -4.63 -3.42
C ASP A 80 13.68 -3.40 -3.03
N SER A 81 13.14 -3.38 -1.80
CA SER A 81 12.47 -2.18 -1.28
C SER A 81 13.47 -1.29 -0.56
N VAL A 82 13.60 -0.05 -1.04
CA VAL A 82 14.51 0.96 -0.49
C VAL A 82 14.02 1.49 0.87
N THR A 83 12.72 1.39 1.15
CA THR A 83 12.09 1.96 2.36
C THR A 83 11.83 0.93 3.47
N GLY A 84 11.98 -0.37 3.18
CA GLY A 84 11.66 -1.44 4.13
C GLY A 84 10.15 -1.71 4.35
N ILE A 85 9.28 -0.93 3.70
CA ILE A 85 7.82 -1.11 3.66
C ILE A 85 7.39 -1.30 2.21
N ILE A 86 6.45 -2.19 1.93
CA ILE A 86 5.91 -2.44 0.59
C ILE A 86 4.39 -2.34 0.65
N HIS A 87 3.74 -1.64 -0.28
CA HIS A 87 2.29 -1.68 -0.41
C HIS A 87 1.88 -2.95 -1.18
N CYS A 88 0.80 -3.60 -0.76
CA CYS A 88 0.36 -4.85 -1.36
C CYS A 88 -1.03 -4.72 -1.99
N THR A 89 -1.15 -5.26 -3.20
CA THR A 89 -2.39 -5.26 -3.99
C THR A 89 -2.72 -6.65 -4.49
N LEU A 90 -4.00 -6.97 -4.68
CA LEU A 90 -4.40 -8.33 -5.03
C LEU A 90 -4.17 -8.68 -6.51
N PHE A 91 -4.33 -7.71 -7.41
CA PHE A 91 -4.51 -7.97 -8.85
C PHE A 91 -3.27 -7.80 -9.70
N PHE A 92 -2.27 -7.07 -9.20
CA PHE A 92 -1.16 -6.67 -10.05
C PHE A 92 0.07 -7.57 -9.89
N ARG A 93 0.20 -8.27 -8.76
CA ARG A 93 1.38 -9.08 -8.43
C ARG A 93 1.01 -10.33 -7.65
N GLY A 94 1.48 -11.49 -8.09
CA GLY A 94 1.21 -12.78 -7.42
C GLY A 94 1.83 -12.87 -6.01
N ASP A 95 2.97 -12.23 -5.79
CA ASP A 95 3.62 -12.14 -4.47
C ASP A 95 2.75 -11.38 -3.47
N ASP A 96 2.16 -10.25 -3.90
CA ASP A 96 1.28 -9.44 -3.07
C ASP A 96 0.03 -10.23 -2.68
N TYR A 97 -0.57 -10.98 -3.62
CA TYR A 97 -1.69 -11.88 -3.33
C TYR A 97 -1.31 -12.94 -2.28
N SER A 98 -0.16 -13.58 -2.45
CA SER A 98 0.31 -14.63 -1.54
C SER A 98 0.49 -14.11 -0.11
N VAL A 99 1.05 -12.90 0.03
CA VAL A 99 1.23 -12.22 1.33
C VAL A 99 -0.10 -11.79 1.95
N CYS A 100 -1.04 -11.28 1.16
CA CYS A 100 -2.37 -10.92 1.68
C CYS A 100 -3.13 -12.15 2.21
N ILE A 101 -2.98 -13.29 1.56
CA ILE A 101 -3.58 -14.56 2.00
C ILE A 101 -2.85 -15.11 3.24
N SER A 102 -1.51 -15.13 3.26
CA SER A 102 -0.76 -15.63 4.42
C SER A 102 -0.92 -14.74 5.65
N GLY A 103 -1.05 -13.44 5.45
CA GLY A 103 -1.29 -12.44 6.49
C GLY A 103 -2.73 -12.35 6.96
N SER A 104 -3.62 -13.25 6.50
CA SER A 104 -5.05 -13.27 6.86
C SER A 104 -5.80 -11.96 6.60
N VAL A 105 -5.30 -11.14 5.66
CA VAL A 105 -5.95 -9.89 5.21
C VAL A 105 -7.18 -10.23 4.38
N MET A 106 -7.12 -11.34 3.64
CA MET A 106 -8.24 -11.88 2.87
C MET A 106 -8.39 -13.38 3.07
N THR A 107 -9.65 -13.82 3.18
CA THR A 107 -10.00 -15.21 2.96
C THR A 107 -10.36 -15.43 1.48
N ARG A 108 -10.02 -16.59 0.90
CA ARG A 108 -10.31 -16.94 -0.52
C ARG A 108 -11.80 -16.83 -0.93
N LYS A 109 -12.70 -16.54 0.01
CA LYS A 109 -14.14 -16.45 -0.15
C LYS A 109 -14.66 -15.01 -0.32
N GLU A 110 -13.82 -14.00 -0.09
CA GLU A 110 -14.21 -12.60 -0.27
C GLU A 110 -14.09 -12.22 -1.75
N GLY A 111 -15.19 -12.38 -2.50
CA GLY A 111 -15.31 -11.99 -3.90
C GLY A 111 -15.29 -10.47 -4.15
N LEU A 112 -14.84 -9.68 -3.18
CA LEU A 112 -14.77 -8.22 -3.28
C LEU A 112 -13.39 -7.81 -3.77
N ILE A 113 -13.33 -7.70 -5.09
CA ILE A 113 -12.14 -7.39 -5.86
C ILE A 113 -12.01 -5.87 -6.00
N ALA A 114 -11.05 -5.29 -5.27
CA ALA A 114 -10.62 -3.91 -5.50
C ALA A 114 -9.60 -3.88 -6.64
N CYS A 115 -10.07 -3.87 -7.89
CA CYS A 115 -9.23 -3.62 -9.05
C CYS A 115 -9.54 -2.21 -9.59
N SER A 116 -8.52 -1.36 -9.64
CA SER A 116 -8.65 0.04 -10.11
C SER A 116 -8.75 0.17 -11.62
N VAL A 117 -8.51 -0.91 -12.36
CA VAL A 117 -8.46 -0.89 -13.82
C VAL A 117 -9.29 -2.02 -14.43
N ASP A 118 -9.89 -1.75 -15.58
CA ASP A 118 -10.59 -2.75 -16.38
C ASP A 118 -9.64 -3.52 -17.31
N ASN A 119 -10.21 -4.46 -18.09
CA ASN A 119 -9.45 -5.26 -19.06
C ASN A 119 -8.82 -4.44 -20.19
N ASN A 120 -9.27 -3.19 -20.40
CA ASN A 120 -8.71 -2.27 -21.39
C ASN A 120 -7.58 -1.42 -20.81
N GLY A 121 -7.29 -1.56 -19.51
CA GLY A 121 -6.32 -0.72 -18.80
C GLY A 121 -6.83 0.71 -18.56
N CYS A 122 -8.14 0.89 -18.51
CA CYS A 122 -8.82 2.13 -18.13
C CYS A 122 -9.25 2.07 -16.67
N PHE A 123 -9.25 3.21 -15.98
CA PHE A 123 -9.75 3.26 -14.61
C PHE A 123 -11.24 2.93 -14.55
N THR A 124 -11.61 2.12 -13.57
CA THR A 124 -13.00 1.76 -13.32
C THR A 124 -13.76 2.93 -12.67
N ARG A 125 -15.09 2.82 -12.59
CA ARG A 125 -15.95 3.84 -11.98
C ARG A 125 -15.71 4.03 -10.48
N GLU A 126 -15.14 3.02 -9.81
CA GLU A 126 -14.78 3.08 -8.40
C GLU A 126 -13.68 4.13 -8.15
N VAL A 127 -12.81 4.36 -9.15
CA VAL A 127 -11.81 5.43 -9.15
C VAL A 127 -12.36 6.63 -9.92
N ASP A 128 -13.32 7.32 -9.31
CA ASP A 128 -14.08 8.42 -9.91
C ASP A 128 -13.21 9.56 -10.46
N ASP A 129 -12.13 9.94 -9.76
CA ASP A 129 -11.17 10.96 -10.19
C ASP A 129 -10.57 10.70 -11.59
N TYR A 130 -10.47 9.42 -11.99
CA TYR A 130 -9.83 9.01 -13.24
C TYR A 130 -10.71 8.13 -14.12
N ALA A 131 -11.99 7.93 -13.78
CA ALA A 131 -12.88 6.98 -14.43
C ALA A 131 -12.86 7.10 -15.97
N GLY A 132 -12.67 5.97 -16.64
CA GLY A 132 -12.60 5.88 -18.10
C GLY A 132 -11.28 6.36 -18.73
N ARG A 133 -10.33 6.92 -17.97
CA ARG A 133 -9.02 7.31 -18.49
C ARG A 133 -8.10 6.09 -18.56
N CYS A 134 -7.36 5.94 -19.66
CA CYS A 134 -6.30 4.95 -19.75
C CYS A 134 -5.16 5.29 -18.77
N VAL A 135 -4.69 4.29 -18.02
CA VAL A 135 -3.57 4.42 -17.07
C VAL A 135 -2.35 5.09 -17.71
N LYS A 136 -1.99 4.66 -18.93
CA LYS A 136 -0.85 5.21 -19.70
C LYS A 136 -0.94 6.72 -19.94
N ASN A 137 -2.16 7.25 -20.06
CA ASN A 137 -2.41 8.66 -20.36
C ASN A 137 -2.55 9.49 -19.08
N ALA A 138 -3.15 8.91 -18.03
CA ALA A 138 -3.36 9.59 -16.75
C ALA A 138 -2.03 9.86 -16.00
N ILE A 139 -1.05 8.96 -16.10
CA ILE A 139 0.24 9.08 -15.40
C ILE A 139 1.03 10.34 -15.83
N LYS A 140 0.87 10.80 -17.08
CA LYS A 140 1.57 12.00 -17.58
C LYS A 140 1.10 13.30 -16.93
N ILE A 141 -0.07 13.32 -16.29
CA ILE A 141 -0.66 14.55 -15.76
C ILE A 141 -0.11 14.88 -14.36
N GLN A 142 0.32 13.87 -13.59
CA GLN A 142 0.85 14.07 -12.22
C GLN A 142 2.32 14.50 -12.15
N SER A 143 3.08 14.47 -13.25
CA SER A 143 4.50 14.87 -13.24
C SER A 143 4.74 16.38 -13.47
N ASN A 144 3.67 17.19 -13.54
CA ASN A 144 3.73 18.63 -13.82
C ASN A 144 3.10 19.50 -12.70
N GLN A 145 3.08 19.03 -11.45
CA GLN A 145 2.71 19.83 -10.28
C GLN A 145 3.80 19.79 -9.23
#